data_AF-A0A0G1T800-F1
#
_entry.id   AF-A0A0G1T800-F1
#
_cell.length_a   1.000
_cell.length_b   1.000
_cell.length_c   1.000
_cell.angle_alpha   90.00
_cell.angle_beta   90.00
_cell.angle_gamma   90.00
#
_symmetry.space_group_name_H-M   'P 1'
#
loop_
_entity.id
_entity.type
_entity.pdbx_description
1 polymer ?
#
loop_
_entity_poly.entity_id
_entity_poly.type
_entity_poly.pdbx_seq_one_letter_code
_entity_poly.pdbx_strand_id
1 'polypeptide(L)'
;MWRDDFKVSDILFNILFSMQPRLCKQCQAKVEEWNHTCKGCGYHLVLEPEEKLRARYLRTPSLGALLFTQGWALGARVYVLFILSLIPAVGIAALIIGMIFGRRISWKMGSWGSWQEYTTRMRLLDGIGVAWICLLGLVYLYLRFKS
;
A
#
# COMPACT_ATOMS: atom_id res chain seq x y z
N MET A 1 2.51 17.84 16.83
CA MET A 1 1.96 17.56 18.17
C MET A 1 0.45 17.44 18.04
N TRP A 2 -0.06 16.24 17.77
CA TRP A 2 -1.50 15.96 17.74
C TRP A 2 -1.83 15.14 18.98
N ARG A 3 -2.74 15.67 19.79
CA ARG A 3 -3.17 15.15 21.09
C ARG A 3 -4.41 14.29 20.82
N ASP A 4 -4.33 13.01 21.18
CA ASP A 4 -5.43 12.06 21.11
C ASP A 4 -6.42 12.32 22.24
N ASP A 5 -7.54 12.98 21.94
CA ASP A 5 -8.74 12.98 22.79
C ASP A 5 -9.85 12.22 22.04
N PHE A 6 -9.82 10.89 22.14
CA PHE A 6 -10.87 10.00 21.62
C PHE A 6 -12.14 10.18 22.48
N LYS A 7 -13.04 11.08 22.08
CA LYS A 7 -14.34 11.26 22.74
C LYS A 7 -15.34 10.24 22.20
N VAL A 8 -15.99 9.51 23.12
CA VAL A 8 -17.09 8.55 22.88
C VAL A 8 -18.26 9.18 22.09
N SER A 9 -18.35 10.51 22.01
CA SER A 9 -19.32 11.24 21.17
C SER A 9 -19.17 10.98 19.67
N ASP A 10 -18.01 10.56 19.19
CA ASP A 10 -17.78 10.30 17.76
C ASP A 10 -18.45 9.01 17.26
N ILE A 11 -18.80 8.10 18.18
CA ILE A 11 -19.47 6.83 17.83
C ILE A 11 -20.96 7.07 17.52
N LEU A 12 -21.61 7.99 18.23
CA LEU A 12 -23.01 8.35 17.98
C LEU A 12 -23.18 9.27 16.77
N PHE A 13 -22.17 10.09 16.46
CA PHE A 13 -22.22 10.96 15.27
C PHE A 13 -22.05 10.18 13.95
N ASN A 14 -21.24 9.11 13.96
CA ASN A 14 -21.01 8.27 12.77
C ASN A 14 -22.19 7.37 12.37
N ILE A 15 -23.16 7.13 13.27
CA ILE A 15 -24.36 6.34 12.95
C ILE A 15 -25.45 7.22 12.29
N LEU A 16 -25.44 8.54 12.51
CA LEU A 16 -26.46 9.47 12.01
C LEU A 16 -26.04 10.28 10.77
N PHE A 17 -24.76 10.33 10.43
CA PHE A 17 -24.28 11.00 9.22
C PHE A 17 -23.56 9.99 8.31
N SER A 18 -24.32 9.31 7.45
CA SER A 18 -23.75 8.82 6.20
C SER A 18 -23.38 10.05 5.35
N MET A 19 -22.23 10.66 5.61
CA MET A 19 -21.63 11.62 4.68
C MET A 19 -21.21 10.81 3.44
N GLN A 20 -22.17 10.56 2.56
CA GLN A 20 -21.84 10.29 1.17
C GLN A 20 -21.05 11.52 0.68
N PRO A 21 -19.86 11.33 0.10
CA PRO A 21 -19.09 12.45 -0.44
C PRO A 21 -20.00 13.21 -1.39
N ARG A 22 -20.09 14.54 -1.23
CA ARG A 22 -20.91 15.39 -2.10
C ARG A 22 -20.32 15.33 -3.51
N LEU A 23 -20.82 14.42 -4.33
CA LEU A 23 -20.46 14.31 -5.73
C LEU A 23 -21.06 15.50 -6.48
N CYS A 24 -20.26 16.13 -7.34
CA CYS A 24 -20.76 17.17 -8.23
C CYS A 24 -21.80 16.54 -9.17
N LYS A 25 -23.03 17.07 -9.18
CA LYS A 25 -24.13 16.56 -10.02
C LYS A 25 -23.76 16.50 -11.50
N GLN A 26 -22.96 17.45 -11.99
CA GLN A 26 -22.49 17.46 -13.38
C GLN A 26 -21.53 16.29 -13.68
N CYS A 27 -20.61 15.99 -12.76
CA CYS A 27 -19.68 14.87 -12.92
C CYS A 27 -20.43 13.52 -12.87
N GLN A 28 -21.42 13.42 -11.98
CA GLN A 28 -22.26 12.22 -11.88
C GLN A 28 -23.06 11.99 -13.17
N ALA A 29 -23.72 13.03 -13.70
CA ALA A 29 -24.49 12.93 -14.94
C ALA A 29 -23.62 12.47 -16.13
N LYS A 30 -22.40 12.99 -16.28
CA LYS A 30 -21.46 12.55 -17.31
C LYS A 30 -21.06 11.08 -17.18
N VAL A 31 -20.84 10.61 -15.95
CA VAL A 31 -20.47 9.21 -15.70
C VAL A 31 -21.65 8.27 -15.96
N GLU A 32 -22.87 8.68 -15.63
CA GLU A 32 -24.08 7.94 -15.98
C GLU A 32 -24.27 7.85 -17.50
N GLU A 33 -24.08 8.96 -18.23
CA GLU A 33 -24.12 9.00 -19.70
C GLU A 33 -23.08 8.08 -20.33
N TRP A 34 -21.84 8.10 -19.84
CA TRP A 34 -20.79 7.20 -20.30
C TRP A 34 -21.11 5.74 -19.97
N ASN A 35 -21.64 5.45 -18.78
CA ASN A 35 -22.06 4.09 -18.42
C ASN A 35 -23.19 3.58 -19.30
N HIS A 36 -24.12 4.45 -19.71
CA HIS A 36 -25.17 4.10 -20.67
C HIS A 36 -24.59 3.74 -22.05
N THR A 37 -23.64 4.54 -22.54
CA THR A 37 -22.94 4.28 -23.81
C THR A 37 -22.09 3.00 -23.75
N CYS A 38 -21.43 2.75 -22.62
CA CYS A 38 -20.51 1.61 -22.43
C CYS A 38 -21.19 0.29 -22.00
N LYS A 39 -22.53 0.20 -21.94
CA LYS A 39 -23.23 -1.04 -21.56
C LYS A 39 -22.82 -2.25 -22.41
N GLY A 40 -22.50 -2.04 -23.70
CA GLY A 40 -22.04 -3.11 -24.59
C GLY A 40 -20.60 -3.58 -24.35
N CYS A 41 -19.79 -2.82 -23.61
CA CYS A 41 -18.38 -3.13 -23.37
C CYS A 41 -18.15 -3.94 -22.09
N GLY A 42 -19.18 -4.10 -21.23
CA GLY A 42 -19.06 -4.85 -19.97
C GLY A 42 -18.31 -4.11 -18.85
N TYR A 43 -18.01 -2.82 -19.01
CA TYR A 43 -17.33 -2.00 -18.01
C TYR A 43 -18.30 -1.01 -17.34
N HIS A 44 -18.07 -0.73 -16.05
CA HIS A 44 -18.79 0.28 -15.28
C HIS A 44 -17.80 1.29 -14.70
N LEU A 45 -17.98 2.56 -15.04
CA LEU A 45 -17.24 3.70 -14.51
C LEU A 45 -17.81 4.12 -13.15
N VAL A 46 -16.95 4.23 -12.14
CA VAL A 46 -17.32 4.64 -10.78
C VAL A 46 -16.45 5.81 -10.36
N LEU A 47 -17.08 6.87 -9.83
CA LEU A 47 -16.38 7.99 -9.22
C LEU A 47 -15.98 7.62 -7.78
N GLU A 48 -14.71 7.30 -7.58
CA GLU A 48 -14.16 7.02 -6.25
C GLU A 48 -13.26 8.19 -5.80
N PRO A 49 -13.46 8.74 -4.58
CA PRO A 49 -12.59 9.81 -4.08
C PRO A 49 -11.14 9.32 -3.93
N GLU A 50 -10.18 10.19 -4.25
CA GLU A 50 -8.75 9.84 -4.23
C GLU A 50 -8.29 9.27 -2.88
N GLU A 51 -8.83 9.76 -1.77
CA GLU A 51 -8.48 9.29 -0.43
C GLU A 51 -8.78 7.80 -0.23
N LYS A 52 -9.89 7.30 -0.80
CA LYS A 52 -10.24 5.88 -0.75
C LYS A 52 -9.26 5.03 -1.56
N LEU A 53 -8.84 5.52 -2.73
CA LEU A 53 -7.82 4.85 -3.55
C LEU A 53 -6.47 4.79 -2.84
N ARG A 54 -6.03 5.90 -2.23
CA ARG A 54 -4.79 5.95 -1.44
C ARG A 54 -4.85 5.02 -0.24
N ALA A 55 -5.95 5.05 0.51
CA ALA A 55 -6.16 4.18 1.65
C ALA A 55 -6.08 2.70 1.22
N ARG A 56 -6.75 2.32 0.13
CA ARG A 56 -6.72 0.95 -0.42
C ARG A 56 -5.29 0.53 -0.74
N TYR A 57 -4.53 1.37 -1.45
CA TYR A 57 -3.12 1.10 -1.80
C TYR A 57 -2.25 0.88 -0.56
N LEU A 58 -2.44 1.69 0.49
CA LEU A 58 -1.71 1.56 1.75
C LEU A 58 -2.09 0.30 2.55
N ARG A 59 -3.23 -0.33 2.28
CA ARG A 59 -3.61 -1.63 2.89
C ARG A 59 -3.04 -2.83 2.11
N THR A 60 -2.58 -2.63 0.88
CA THR A 60 -2.08 -3.71 0.05
C THR A 60 -0.74 -4.21 0.58
N PRO A 61 -0.55 -5.53 0.71
CA PRO A 61 0.73 -6.06 1.15
C PRO A 61 1.87 -5.64 0.20
N SER A 62 3.07 -5.48 0.75
CA SER A 62 4.27 -5.23 -0.06
C SER A 62 5.03 -6.53 -0.31
N LEU A 63 5.13 -6.89 -1.58
CA LEU A 63 5.93 -8.03 -2.02
C LEU A 63 7.41 -7.78 -1.75
N GLY A 64 7.88 -6.56 -1.93
CA GLY A 64 9.25 -6.19 -1.59
C GLY A 64 9.56 -6.41 -0.11
N ALA A 65 8.63 -6.06 0.79
CA ALA A 65 8.80 -6.29 2.22
C ALA A 65 8.84 -7.78 2.60
N LEU A 66 8.09 -8.62 1.88
CA LEU A 66 8.06 -10.07 2.09
C LEU A 66 9.33 -10.75 1.56
N LEU A 67 9.76 -10.38 0.34
CA LEU A 67 10.79 -11.08 -0.41
C LEU A 67 12.20 -10.55 -0.14
N PHE A 68 12.31 -9.30 0.33
CA PHE A 68 13.58 -8.65 0.63
C PHE A 68 13.42 -7.62 1.77
N THR A 69 12.99 -8.09 2.95
CA THR A 69 12.58 -7.24 4.09
C THR A 69 13.60 -6.16 4.47
N GLN A 70 14.88 -6.50 4.57
CA GLN A 70 15.93 -5.56 5.00
C GLN A 70 16.15 -4.45 3.98
N GLY A 71 16.37 -4.81 2.70
CA GLY A 71 16.56 -3.83 1.64
C GLY A 71 15.30 -3.01 1.37
N TRP A 72 14.12 -3.63 1.52
CA TRP A 72 12.85 -2.93 1.46
C TRP A 72 12.70 -1.92 2.59
N ALA A 73 12.95 -2.30 3.85
CA ALA A 73 12.80 -1.40 5.00
C ALA A 73 13.72 -0.18 4.89
N LEU A 74 14.95 -0.38 4.39
CA LEU A 74 15.88 0.70 4.11
C LEU A 74 15.36 1.63 3.00
N GLY A 75 14.95 1.07 1.86
CA GLY A 75 14.44 1.85 0.73
C GLY A 75 13.11 2.54 1.01
N ALA A 76 12.29 1.95 1.88
CA ALA A 76 11.01 2.48 2.34
C ALA A 76 11.16 3.53 3.46
N ARG A 77 12.40 3.89 3.84
CA ARG A 77 12.72 4.83 4.92
C ARG A 77 12.10 4.43 6.27
N VAL A 78 11.98 3.13 6.53
CA VAL A 78 11.48 2.59 7.80
C VAL A 78 12.64 2.00 8.60
N TYR A 79 13.56 2.87 9.02
CA TYR A 79 14.82 2.49 9.66
C TYR A 79 14.63 1.68 10.96
N VAL A 80 13.54 1.92 11.69
CA VAL A 80 13.21 1.14 12.88
C VAL A 80 12.95 -0.32 12.54
N LEU A 81 12.15 -0.59 11.50
CA LEU A 81 11.91 -1.97 11.02
C LEU A 81 13.18 -2.59 10.45
N PHE A 82 14.04 -1.80 9.82
CA PHE A 82 15.34 -2.28 9.36
C PHE A 82 16.20 -2.79 10.52
N ILE A 83 16.37 -1.99 11.58
CA ILE A 83 17.16 -2.40 12.76
C ILE A 83 16.54 -3.64 13.42
N LEU A 84 15.21 -3.66 13.60
CA LEU A 84 14.52 -4.82 14.17
C LEU A 84 14.68 -6.08 13.30
N SER A 85 14.75 -5.93 11.98
CA SER A 85 14.94 -7.06 11.05
C SER A 85 16.32 -7.70 11.09
N LEU A 86 17.31 -7.04 11.71
CA LEU A 86 18.66 -7.60 11.88
C LEU A 86 18.74 -8.60 13.04
N ILE A 87 17.80 -8.54 13.98
CA ILE A 87 17.76 -9.45 15.14
C ILE A 87 16.99 -10.71 14.72
N PRO A 88 17.60 -11.91 14.65
CA PRO A 88 16.93 -13.10 14.11
C PRO A 88 15.60 -13.45 14.78
N ALA A 89 15.52 -13.31 16.12
CA ALA A 89 14.31 -13.57 16.88
C ALA A 89 13.17 -12.58 16.56
N VAL A 90 13.49 -11.32 16.27
CA VAL A 90 12.50 -10.26 16.00
C VAL A 90 12.28 -10.06 14.50
N GLY A 91 13.16 -10.61 13.65
CA GLY A 91 13.14 -10.44 12.21
C GLY A 91 11.88 -10.99 11.55
N ILE A 92 11.35 -12.12 12.04
CA ILE A 92 10.09 -12.69 11.55
C ILE A 92 8.92 -11.75 11.86
N ALA A 93 8.87 -11.19 13.07
CA ALA A 93 7.84 -10.22 13.44
C ALA A 93 7.96 -8.94 12.60
N ALA A 94 9.18 -8.44 12.38
CA ALA A 94 9.44 -7.28 11.54
C ALA A 94 9.02 -7.51 10.09
N LEU A 95 9.22 -8.72 9.56
CA LEU A 95 8.75 -9.13 8.23
C LEU A 95 7.23 -9.11 8.14
N ILE A 96 6.51 -9.73 9.09
CA ILE A 96 5.04 -9.75 9.09
C ILE A 96 4.48 -8.32 9.18
N ILE A 97 5.04 -7.51 10.08
CA ILE A 97 4.66 -6.10 10.23
C ILE A 97 4.95 -5.32 8.94
N GLY A 98 6.13 -5.51 8.35
CA GLY A 98 6.53 -4.87 7.10
C GLY A 98 5.63 -5.26 5.92
N MET A 99 5.24 -6.53 5.83
CA MET A 99 4.35 -7.02 4.78
C MET A 99 2.97 -6.38 4.86
N ILE A 100 2.34 -6.37 6.06
CA ILE A 100 0.93 -5.95 6.22
C ILE A 100 0.81 -4.44 6.42
N PHE A 101 1.70 -3.85 7.21
CA PHE A 101 1.61 -2.46 7.64
C PHE A 101 2.76 -1.60 7.10
N GLY A 102 3.78 -2.18 6.50
CA GLY A 102 4.97 -1.45 6.06
C GLY A 102 4.64 -0.27 5.16
N ARG A 103 3.72 -0.42 4.20
CA ARG A 103 3.29 0.71 3.35
C ARG A 103 2.74 1.87 4.17
N ARG A 104 1.85 1.59 5.15
CA ARG A 104 1.29 2.61 6.05
C ARG A 104 2.36 3.27 6.90
N ILE A 105 3.25 2.47 7.48
CA ILE A 105 4.32 2.95 8.36
C ILE A 105 5.28 3.83 7.56
N SER A 106 5.70 3.37 6.38
CA SER A 106 6.54 4.12 5.44
C SER A 106 5.88 5.43 5.02
N TRP A 107 4.58 5.43 4.71
CA TRP A 107 3.88 6.67 4.35
C TRP A 107 3.86 7.68 5.50
N LYS A 108 3.64 7.21 6.74
CA LYS A 108 3.59 8.07 7.94
C LYS A 108 4.98 8.58 8.38
N MET A 109 6.02 7.75 8.27
CA MET A 109 7.35 8.04 8.85
C MET A 109 8.39 8.46 7.82
N GLY A 110 8.22 8.11 6.55
CA GLY A 110 9.26 8.24 5.52
C GLY A 110 9.42 9.64 4.92
N SER A 111 8.65 10.63 5.40
CA SER A 111 8.73 12.04 4.96
C SER A 111 8.81 12.17 3.43
N TRP A 112 7.84 11.59 2.73
CA TRP A 112 7.79 11.58 1.26
C TRP A 112 7.35 12.95 0.73
N GLY A 113 7.95 13.42 -0.38
CA GLY A 113 7.63 14.73 -0.94
C GLY A 113 6.29 14.76 -1.68
N SER A 114 5.89 13.64 -2.29
CA SER A 114 4.59 13.51 -2.94
C SER A 114 4.07 12.06 -2.97
N TRP A 115 2.77 11.91 -3.21
CA TRP A 115 2.15 10.59 -3.39
C TRP A 115 2.72 9.84 -4.60
N GLN A 116 3.03 10.56 -5.69
CA GLN A 116 3.61 9.98 -6.90
C GLN A 116 5.04 9.47 -6.65
N GLU A 117 5.85 10.22 -5.91
CA GLU A 117 7.20 9.80 -5.51
C GLU A 117 7.14 8.53 -4.67
N TYR A 118 6.28 8.51 -3.65
CA TYR A 118 6.08 7.36 -2.78
C TYR A 118 5.68 6.10 -3.56
N THR A 119 4.63 6.19 -4.38
CA THR A 119 4.11 5.04 -5.13
C THR A 119 5.12 4.51 -6.15
N THR A 120 5.86 5.40 -6.82
CA THR A 120 6.93 5.03 -7.76
C THR A 120 8.05 4.29 -7.03
N ARG A 121 8.47 4.79 -5.87
CA ARG A 121 9.49 4.12 -5.04
C ARG A 121 9.02 2.77 -4.51
N MET A 122 7.79 2.66 -4.04
CA MET A 122 7.23 1.39 -3.56
C MET A 122 7.16 0.34 -4.66
N ARG A 123 6.75 0.71 -5.89
CA ARG A 123 6.75 -0.21 -7.04
C ARG A 123 8.16 -0.68 -7.41
N LEU A 124 9.14 0.23 -7.36
CA LEU A 124 10.54 -0.10 -7.60
C LEU A 124 11.02 -1.13 -6.56
N LEU A 125 10.74 -0.92 -5.28
CA LEU A 125 11.14 -1.86 -4.22
C LEU A 125 10.43 -3.21 -4.31
N ASP A 126 9.14 -3.23 -4.65
CA ASP A 126 8.40 -4.47 -4.92
C ASP A 126 9.02 -5.22 -6.11
N GLY A 127 9.38 -4.51 -7.19
CA GLY A 127 10.05 -5.08 -8.35
C GLY A 127 11.44 -5.64 -8.04
N ILE A 128 12.23 -4.94 -7.22
CA ILE A 128 13.52 -5.44 -6.73
C ILE A 128 13.33 -6.72 -5.90
N GLY A 129 12.33 -6.77 -5.04
CA GLY A 129 12.02 -7.98 -4.26
C GLY A 129 11.68 -9.18 -5.13
N VAL A 130 10.89 -8.98 -6.19
CA VAL A 130 10.59 -10.05 -7.17
C VAL A 130 11.84 -10.48 -7.92
N ALA A 131 12.63 -9.53 -8.44
CA ALA A 131 13.87 -9.81 -9.16
C ALA A 131 14.87 -10.60 -8.29
N TRP A 132 14.95 -10.28 -7.00
CA TRP A 132 15.79 -10.97 -6.03
C TRP A 132 15.42 -12.44 -5.88
N ILE A 133 14.13 -12.76 -5.76
CA ILE A 133 13.66 -14.15 -5.67
C ILE A 133 13.88 -14.90 -6.98
N CYS A 134 13.65 -14.27 -8.13
CA CYS A 134 13.96 -14.86 -9.43
C CYS A 134 15.45 -15.22 -9.52
N LEU A 135 16.34 -14.32 -9.08
CA LEU A 135 17.78 -14.56 -9.04
C LEU A 135 18.13 -15.75 -8.12
N LEU A 136 17.59 -15.80 -6.91
CA LEU A 136 17.81 -16.92 -5.98
C LEU A 136 17.33 -18.25 -6.56
N GLY A 137 16.17 -18.26 -7.22
CA GLY A 137 15.64 -19.42 -7.92
C GLY A 137 16.55 -19.89 -9.05
N LEU A 138 17.04 -18.97 -9.89
CA LEU A 138 17.98 -19.30 -10.97
C LEU A 138 19.31 -19.86 -10.44
N VAL A 139 19.87 -19.25 -9.39
CA VAL A 139 21.10 -19.74 -8.74
C VAL A 139 20.88 -21.14 -8.17
N TYR A 140 19.75 -21.38 -7.48
CA TYR A 140 19.40 -22.69 -6.95
C TYR A 140 19.31 -23.75 -8.06
N LEU A 141 18.58 -23.47 -9.14
CA LEU A 141 18.45 -24.40 -10.27
C LEU A 141 19.81 -24.66 -10.93
N TYR A 142 20.62 -23.62 -11.14
CA TYR A 142 21.97 -23.76 -11.69
C TYR A 142 22.84 -24.69 -10.84
N LEU A 143 22.88 -24.49 -9.53
CA LEU A 143 23.64 -25.34 -8.61
C LEU A 143 23.09 -26.77 -8.58
N ARG A 144 21.77 -26.95 -8.65
CA ARG A 144 21.10 -28.25 -8.58
C ARG A 144 21.33 -29.13 -9.81
N PHE A 145 21.39 -28.53 -11.01
CA PHE A 145 21.57 -29.24 -12.28
C PHE A 145 23.03 -29.31 -12.75
N LYS A 146 23.92 -28.48 -12.19
CA LYS A 146 25.36 -28.56 -12.44
C LYS A 146 26.05 -29.64 -11.59
N SER A 147 25.54 -29.89 -10.38
CA SER A 147 25.96 -31.00 -9.52
C SER A 147 25.28 -32.30 -9.88
#